data_AF-A0A2S3U472-F1
#
_entry.id   AF-A0A2S3U472-F1
#
_cell.length_a   1.000
_cell.length_b   1.000
_cell.length_c   1.000
_cell.angle_alpha   90.00
_cell.angle_beta   90.00
_cell.angle_gamma   90.00
#
_symmetry.space_group_name_H-M   'P 1'
#
loop_
_entity.id
_entity.type
_entity.pdbx_description
1 polymer ?
#
loop_
_entity_poly.entity_id
_entity_poly.type
_entity_poly.pdbx_seq_one_letter_code
_entity_poly.pdbx_strand_id
1 'polypeptide(L)'
;MGSPQTDHQKIEWALTQASLQDLRQRPLSTLSGGQRQRAWIAMAVAQDTDTIILDEPTTYLDLTHQLEVMQLVKKLNEQAHRTIIMALHTT
;
A
#
# COMPACT_ATOMS: atom_id res chain seq x y z
N MET A 1 3.54 -14.99 -17.44
CA MET A 1 2.20 -14.78 -16.83
C MET A 1 2.16 -15.62 -15.56
N GLY A 2 1.90 -15.00 -14.40
CA GLY A 2 1.87 -15.68 -13.11
C GLY A 2 0.74 -16.71 -13.04
N SER A 3 0.91 -17.76 -12.24
CA SER A 3 -0.17 -18.71 -12.01
C SER A 3 -1.24 -18.08 -11.10
N PRO A 4 -2.53 -18.47 -11.20
CA PRO A 4 -3.58 -17.96 -10.31
C PRO A 4 -3.28 -18.15 -8.81
N GLN A 5 -2.53 -19.22 -8.48
CA GLN A 5 -2.07 -19.50 -7.11
C GLN A 5 -1.06 -18.45 -6.63
N THR A 6 -0.19 -17.99 -7.53
CA THR A 6 0.81 -16.95 -7.27
C THR A 6 0.15 -15.59 -7.07
N ASP A 7 -0.89 -15.27 -7.84
CA ASP A 7 -1.59 -13.98 -7.73
C ASP A 7 -2.32 -13.86 -6.39
N HIS A 8 -2.97 -14.93 -5.94
CA HIS A 8 -3.61 -14.94 -4.62
C HIS A 8 -2.59 -14.73 -3.50
N GLN A 9 -1.43 -15.40 -3.55
CA GLN A 9 -0.37 -15.22 -2.56
C GLN A 9 0.15 -13.78 -2.50
N LYS A 10 0.32 -13.13 -3.66
CA LYS A 10 0.74 -11.72 -3.75
C LYS A 10 -0.28 -10.78 -3.13
N ILE A 11 -1.57 -11.01 -3.39
CA ILE A 11 -2.67 -10.23 -2.81
C ILE A 11 -2.70 -10.39 -1.29
N GLU A 12 -2.64 -11.62 -0.78
CA GLU A 12 -2.65 -11.88 0.67
C GLU A 12 -1.43 -11.25 1.37
N TRP A 13 -0.26 -11.34 0.75
CA TRP A 13 0.94 -10.70 1.27
C TRP A 13 0.77 -9.17 1.30
N ALA A 14 0.29 -8.56 0.22
CA ALA A 14 0.09 -7.12 0.15
C ALA A 14 -0.95 -6.60 1.16
N LEU A 15 -2.08 -7.30 1.31
CA LEU A 15 -3.09 -7.00 2.34
C LEU A 15 -2.50 -7.11 3.75
N THR A 16 -1.61 -8.07 3.97
CA THR A 16 -0.91 -8.25 5.25
C THR A 16 0.08 -7.13 5.52
N GLN A 17 0.83 -6.68 4.53
CA GLN A 17 1.72 -5.54 4.70
C GLN A 17 0.96 -4.26 5.04
N ALA A 18 -0.19 -4.05 4.40
CA ALA A 18 -1.02 -2.87 4.57
C ALA A 18 -1.99 -2.92 5.77
N SER A 19 -2.01 -4.01 6.55
CA SER A 19 -2.95 -4.22 7.66
C SER A 19 -4.42 -4.08 7.24
N LEU A 20 -4.80 -4.73 6.14
CA LEU A 20 -6.15 -4.66 5.54
C LEU A 20 -6.88 -6.01 5.44
N GLN A 21 -6.36 -7.06 6.07
CA GLN A 21 -6.91 -8.42 5.96
C GLN A 21 -8.40 -8.47 6.37
N ASP A 22 -8.76 -7.80 7.46
CA ASP A 22 -10.13 -7.72 7.98
C ASP A 22 -11.09 -6.90 7.11
N LEU A 23 -10.54 -6.12 6.17
CA LEU A 23 -11.28 -5.21 5.30
C LEU A 23 -11.38 -5.73 3.86
N ARG A 24 -10.82 -6.91 3.56
CA ARG A 24 -10.70 -7.44 2.19
C ARG A 24 -12.01 -7.55 1.40
N GLN A 25 -13.14 -7.74 2.08
CA GLN A 25 -14.47 -7.86 1.45
C GLN A 25 -15.26 -6.56 1.46
N ARG A 26 -14.70 -5.48 2.04
CA ARG A 26 -15.39 -4.20 2.12
C ARG A 26 -15.21 -3.40 0.84
N PRO A 27 -16.27 -2.76 0.30
CA PRO A 27 -16.12 -1.85 -0.82
C PRO A 27 -15.20 -0.67 -0.48
N LEU A 28 -14.36 -0.24 -1.41
CA LEU A 28 -13.41 0.87 -1.22
C LEU A 28 -14.09 2.18 -0.76
N SER A 29 -15.33 2.42 -1.19
CA SER A 29 -16.13 3.59 -0.80
C SER A 29 -16.50 3.62 0.68
N THR A 30 -16.42 2.48 1.37
CA THR A 30 -16.75 2.35 2.80
C THR A 30 -15.52 2.50 3.70
N LEU A 31 -14.33 2.61 3.12
CA LEU A 31 -13.08 2.74 3.85
C LEU A 31 -12.80 4.20 4.24
N SER A 32 -12.14 4.40 5.38
CA SER A 32 -11.60 5.72 5.75
C SER A 32 -10.57 6.19 4.70
N GLY A 33 -10.24 7.49 4.71
CA GLY A 33 -9.21 8.04 3.82
C GLY A 33 -7.89 7.28 3.91
N GLY A 34 -7.38 7.06 5.12
CA GLY A 34 -6.15 6.30 5.35
C GLY A 34 -6.24 4.83 4.96
N GLN A 35 -7.36 4.17 5.21
CA GLN A 35 -7.58 2.77 4.79
C GLN A 35 -7.59 2.66 3.26
N ARG A 36 -8.26 3.59 2.57
CA ARG A 36 -8.28 3.65 1.11
C ARG A 36 -6.88 3.91 0.54
N GLN A 37 -6.11 4.80 1.16
CA GLN A 37 -4.71 5.04 0.80
C GLN A 37 -3.88 3.76 0.88
N ARG A 38 -3.97 3.04 2.01
CA ARG A 38 -3.28 1.75 2.20
C ARG A 38 -3.73 0.70 1.20
N ALA A 39 -5.01 0.71 0.80
CA ALA A 39 -5.51 -0.22 -0.20
C ALA A 39 -4.89 0.04 -1.59
N TRP A 40 -4.66 1.30 -1.96
CA TRP A 40 -3.94 1.65 -3.19
C TRP A 40 -2.48 1.21 -3.14
N ILE A 41 -1.80 1.41 -2.00
CA ILE A 41 -0.43 0.93 -1.82
C ILE A 41 -0.38 -0.60 -1.90
N ALA A 42 -1.29 -1.31 -1.21
CA ALA A 42 -1.40 -2.77 -1.31
C ALA A 42 -1.62 -3.23 -2.75
N MET A 43 -2.44 -2.52 -3.53
CA MET A 43 -2.64 -2.81 -4.94
C MET A 43 -1.34 -2.67 -5.75
N ALA A 44 -0.60 -1.58 -5.58
CA ALA A 44 0.68 -1.38 -6.25
C ALA A 44 1.70 -2.46 -5.87
N VAL A 45 1.71 -2.86 -4.60
CA VAL A 45 2.57 -3.91 -4.04
C VAL A 45 2.23 -5.29 -4.59
N ALA A 46 0.94 -5.61 -4.74
CA ALA A 46 0.48 -6.89 -5.28
C ALA A 46 0.84 -7.09 -6.76
N GLN A 47 1.13 -6.01 -7.51
CA GLN A 47 1.63 -6.08 -8.88
C GLN A 47 3.05 -6.68 -8.97
N ASP A 48 3.74 -6.85 -7.83
CA ASP A 48 5.05 -7.50 -7.77
C ASP A 48 6.12 -6.78 -8.63
N THR A 49 6.07 -5.45 -8.66
CA THR A 49 7.02 -4.62 -9.41
C THR A 49 8.22 -4.24 -8.55
N ASP A 50 9.39 -4.14 -9.18
CA ASP A 50 10.64 -3.74 -8.49
C ASP A 50 10.65 -2.28 -8.07
N THR A 51 9.85 -1.45 -8.75
CA THR A 51 9.72 -0.02 -8.49
C THR A 51 8.28 0.35 -8.22
N ILE A 52 8.07 1.20 -7.20
CA ILE A 52 6.79 1.80 -6.85
C ILE A 52 6.96 3.32 -6.90
N ILE A 53 6.07 3.99 -7.63
CA ILE A 53 6.00 5.46 -7.70
C ILE A 53 4.74 5.88 -6.95
N LEU A 54 4.90 6.76 -5.97
CA LEU A 54 3.81 7.32 -5.17
C LEU A 54 3.80 8.84 -5.36
N ASP A 55 2.73 9.34 -5.96
CA ASP A 55 2.49 10.78 -6.06
C ASP A 55 1.56 11.19 -4.92
N GLU A 56 2.05 12.05 -4.03
CA GLU A 56 1.30 12.56 -2.88
C GLU A 56 0.60 11.50 -2.00
N PRO A 57 1.29 10.44 -1.54
CA PRO A 57 0.64 9.34 -0.82
C PRO A 57 0.16 9.71 0.59
N THR A 58 0.34 10.95 1.03
CA THR A 58 -0.05 11.43 2.35
C THR A 58 -1.06 12.57 2.31
N THR A 59 -1.49 13.01 1.12
CA THR A 59 -2.43 14.13 0.99
C THR A 59 -3.79 13.78 1.57
N TYR A 60 -4.40 14.73 2.28
CA TYR A 60 -5.67 14.59 3.00
C TYR A 60 -5.67 13.59 4.17
N LEU A 61 -4.50 13.13 4.63
CA LEU A 61 -4.37 12.32 5.85
C LEU A 61 -3.98 13.18 7.05
N ASP A 62 -4.52 12.85 8.23
CA ASP A 62 -3.99 13.36 9.49
C ASP A 62 -2.60 12.77 9.80
N LEU A 63 -1.89 13.39 10.76
CA LEU A 63 -0.51 13.01 11.10
C LEU A 63 -0.35 11.53 11.44
N THR A 64 -1.31 10.94 12.15
CA THR A 64 -1.25 9.52 12.53
C THR A 64 -1.28 8.64 11.28
N HIS A 65 -2.23 8.87 10.38
CA HIS A 65 -2.35 8.10 9.15
C HIS A 65 -1.18 8.36 8.18
N GLN A 66 -0.62 9.57 8.14
CA GLN A 66 0.59 9.87 7.37
C GLN A 66 1.77 9.01 7.84
N LEU A 67 2.00 8.93 9.15
CA LEU A 67 3.07 8.11 9.72
C LEU A 67 2.88 6.62 9.41
N GLU A 68 1.65 6.12 9.48
CA GLU A 68 1.33 4.72 9.12
C GLU A 68 1.67 4.42 7.66
N VAL A 69 1.34 5.33 6.74
CA VAL A 69 1.69 5.20 5.32
C VAL A 69 3.20 5.22 5.11
N MET A 70 3.91 6.15 5.76
CA MET A 70 5.37 6.25 5.67
C MET A 70 6.06 5.01 6.23
N GLN A 71 5.55 4.44 7.32
CA GLN A 71 6.05 3.18 7.89
C GLN A 71 5.82 2.01 6.94
N LEU A 72 4.64 1.93 6.30
CA LEU A 72 4.36 0.92 5.29
C LEU A 72 5.35 1.01 4.12
N VAL A 73 5.54 2.21 3.58
CA VAL A 73 6.49 2.49 2.49
C VAL A 73 7.90 2.06 2.89
N LYS A 74 8.37 2.47 4.07
CA LYS A 74 9.68 2.09 4.59
C LYS A 74 9.83 0.57 4.71
N LYS A 75 8.81 -0.12 5.25
CA LYS A 75 8.79 -1.58 5.38
C LYS A 75 8.92 -2.27 4.02
N LEU A 76 8.23 -1.77 3.00
CA LEU A 76 8.29 -2.31 1.63
C LEU A 76 9.67 -2.12 1.00
N ASN A 77 10.32 -0.99 1.25
CA ASN A 77 11.69 -0.75 0.78
C ASN A 77 12.70 -1.69 1.47
N GLU A 78 12.66 -1.78 2.80
CA GLU A 78 13.65 -2.52 3.58
C GLU A 78 13.46 -4.05 3.50
N GLN A 79 12.21 -4.54 3.53
CA GLN A 79 11.93 -5.98 3.65
C GLN A 79 11.67 -6.65 2.31
N ALA A 80 11.14 -5.92 1.32
CA ALA A 80 10.82 -6.46 0.00
C ALA A 80 11.77 -5.97 -1.09
N HIS A 81 12.83 -5.25 -0.72
CA HIS A 81 13.86 -4.72 -1.62
C HIS A 81 13.30 -3.94 -2.81
N ARG A 82 12.20 -3.22 -2.60
CA ARG A 82 11.56 -2.41 -3.65
C ARG A 82 12.17 -1.02 -3.71
N THR A 83 12.40 -0.53 -4.91
CA THR A 83 12.73 0.88 -5.15
C THR A 83 11.46 1.70 -4.99
N ILE A 84 11.48 2.71 -4.13
CA ILE A 84 10.32 3.59 -3.92
C ILE A 84 10.71 5.02 -4.26
N ILE A 85 9.96 5.60 -5.20
CA ILE A 85 10.04 7.01 -5.57
C ILE A 85 8.78 7.67 -5.06
N MET A 86 8.91 8.72 -4.27
CA MET A 86 7.79 9.38 -3.63
C MET A 86 7.92 10.89 -3.75
N ALA A 87 6.86 11.53 -4.25
CA ALA A 87 6.71 12.98 -4.20
C ALA A 87 5.84 13.36 -2.99
N LEU A 88 6.37 14.24 -2.14
CA LEU A 88 5.66 14.77 -0.98
C LEU A 88 5.51 16.29 -1.15
N HIS A 89 4.29 16.80 -1.01
CA HIS A 89 4.06 18.23 -0.86
C HIS A 89 3.90 18.56 0.62
N THR A 90 4.81 19.36 1.16
CA THR A 90 4.72 19.91 2.51
C THR A 90 4.06 21.28 2.42
N THR A 91 2.76 21.35 2.69
CA THR A 91 2.09 22.61 3.03
C THR A 91 2.10 22.83 4.53
#